data_AF-A0A7V5WMV8-F1
#
_entry.id   AF-A0A7V5WMV8-F1
#
_cell.length_a   1.000
_cell.length_b   1.000
_cell.length_c   1.000
_cell.angle_alpha   90.00
_cell.angle_beta   90.00
_cell.angle_gamma   90.00
#
_symmetry.space_group_name_H-M   'P 1'
#
loop_
_entity.id
_entity.type
_entity.pdbx_description
1 polymer ?
#
loop_
_entity_poly.entity_id
_entity_poly.type
_entity_poly.pdbx_seq_one_letter_code
_entity_poly.pdbx_strand_id
1 'polypeptide(L)'
;MANEIYNLAHGGLSDMVSARAATNILNKALKSEGYSKTSLNHAQVKEVLQGYVFEELRNILPSRGVKRQIKNILQNIADELPEPVVQNEVKQPVINLEQAAEPQKLVPVSQAVVAVADKPTSYVNEVKVAFDVPDEPAQEPEDTDFDSLFAYDQPEEIELEAEESLEANSVAKKYDDISDDLFEAVSNQTAIVDEEELEDLPEAKPKAKIAKKNPIHRKQIKESVDFSSIKIADLENLVQNFSLIEEARAIAIVSTSGKLIDSRGKGFDLDKLASLSNMALMLLKKSGKIRSYHLSVDSSQLFLFPVDKHFVVVIGSQEINFGEVISIFANFEEAV
;
A
#
# COMPACT_ATOMS: atom_id res chain seq x y z
N MET A 1 8.29 26.97 8.29
CA MET A 1 7.13 26.21 8.79
C MET A 1 6.36 25.73 7.57
N ALA A 2 5.83 24.50 7.59
CA ALA A 2 5.04 23.99 6.47
C ALA A 2 3.67 24.69 6.45
N ASN A 3 3.13 24.90 5.25
CA ASN A 3 1.78 25.46 5.06
C ASN A 3 0.73 24.51 5.66
N GLU A 4 -0.33 25.03 6.28
CA GLU A 4 -1.41 24.24 6.87
C GLU A 4 -2.05 23.29 5.84
N ILE A 5 -2.24 23.75 4.59
CA ILE A 5 -2.79 22.93 3.50
C ILE A 5 -1.88 21.70 3.23
N TYR A 6 -0.56 21.87 3.32
CA TYR A 6 0.38 20.76 3.18
C TYR A 6 0.23 19.75 4.32
N ASN A 7 0.06 20.23 5.56
CA ASN A 7 -0.09 19.35 6.72
C ASN A 7 -1.41 18.56 6.66
N LEU A 8 -2.51 19.18 6.20
CA LEU A 8 -3.79 18.49 6.01
C LEU A 8 -3.72 17.43 4.90
N ALA A 9 -3.11 17.77 3.76
CA ALA A 9 -2.89 16.81 2.69
C ALA A 9 -1.97 15.65 3.12
N HIS A 10 -0.92 15.95 3.91
CA HIS A 10 -0.02 14.95 4.45
C HIS A 10 -0.71 14.04 5.47
N GLY A 11 -1.54 14.60 6.35
CA GLY A 11 -2.34 13.85 7.32
C GLY A 11 -3.28 12.87 6.63
N GLY A 12 -4.11 13.37 5.71
CA GLY A 12 -5.06 12.52 4.98
C GLY A 12 -4.38 11.43 4.13
N LEU A 13 -3.20 11.69 3.57
CA LEU A 13 -2.42 10.67 2.88
C LEU A 13 -1.79 9.66 3.85
N SER A 14 -1.41 10.09 5.05
CA SER A 14 -0.84 9.22 6.09
C SER A 14 -1.85 8.23 6.66
N ASP A 15 -3.16 8.49 6.48
CA ASP A 15 -4.22 7.53 6.81
C ASP A 15 -4.31 6.39 5.78
N MET A 16 -3.85 6.62 4.55
CA MET A 16 -3.89 5.63 3.46
C MET A 16 -2.60 4.83 3.33
N VAL A 17 -1.46 5.48 3.59
CA VAL A 17 -0.13 4.90 3.44
C VAL A 17 0.71 5.31 4.64
N SER A 18 1.82 4.60 4.91
CA SER A 18 2.73 5.02 6.00
C SER A 18 3.12 6.51 5.88
N ALA A 19 3.24 7.21 7.00
CA ALA A 19 3.56 8.65 7.02
C ALA A 19 4.82 9.00 6.21
N ARG A 20 5.82 8.10 6.20
CA ARG A 20 7.04 8.25 5.41
C ARG A 20 6.79 8.14 3.91
N ALA A 21 5.90 7.23 3.48
CA ALA A 21 5.48 7.13 2.09
C ALA A 21 4.69 8.38 1.67
N ALA A 22 3.76 8.87 2.51
CA ALA A 22 3.00 10.10 2.26
C ALA A 22 3.93 11.31 2.03
N THR A 23 4.93 11.49 2.91
CA THR A 23 5.95 12.55 2.74
C THR A 23 6.73 12.40 1.44
N ASN A 24 7.15 11.19 1.07
CA ASN A 24 7.91 10.94 -0.14
C ASN A 24 7.10 11.21 -1.41
N ILE A 25 5.85 10.75 -1.44
CA ILE A 25 4.93 10.92 -2.58
C ILE A 25 4.63 12.41 -2.79
N LEU A 26 4.25 13.13 -1.73
CA LEU A 26 4.01 14.58 -1.82
C LEU A 26 5.26 15.35 -2.25
N ASN A 27 6.44 15.04 -1.71
CA ASN A 27 7.66 15.74 -2.08
C ASN A 27 8.04 15.53 -3.55
N LYS A 28 7.82 14.32 -4.08
CA LYS A 28 8.02 14.04 -5.51
C LYS A 28 7.02 14.82 -6.37
N ALA A 29 5.75 14.80 -5.99
CA ALA A 29 4.68 15.47 -6.71
C ALA A 29 4.85 17.01 -6.73
N LEU A 30 5.23 17.61 -5.60
CA LEU A 30 5.53 19.05 -5.54
C LEU A 30 6.75 19.41 -6.38
N LYS A 31 7.77 18.53 -6.40
CA LYS A 31 8.97 18.76 -7.20
C LYS A 31 8.71 18.63 -8.71
N SER A 32 7.81 17.74 -9.14
CA SER A 32 7.47 17.59 -10.56
C SER A 32 6.71 18.80 -11.10
N GLU A 33 5.81 19.38 -10.30
CA GLU A 33 5.02 20.56 -10.68
C GLU A 33 5.72 21.89 -10.36
N GLY A 34 6.89 21.86 -9.74
CA GLY A 34 7.64 23.07 -9.37
C GLY A 34 7.02 23.87 -8.21
N TYR A 35 6.16 23.25 -7.40
CA TYR A 35 5.52 23.89 -6.26
C TYR A 35 6.39 23.81 -4.99
N SER A 36 6.32 24.87 -4.16
CA SER A 36 6.99 24.91 -2.85
C SER A 36 6.02 24.50 -1.73
N LYS A 37 6.54 23.82 -0.70
CA LYS A 37 5.78 23.40 0.49
C LYS A 37 5.19 24.58 1.29
N THR A 38 5.76 25.77 1.15
CA THR A 38 5.37 26.95 1.93
C THR A 38 4.31 27.80 1.24
N SER A 39 4.21 27.74 -0.08
CA SER A 39 3.36 28.64 -0.90
C SER A 39 2.22 27.91 -1.60
N LEU A 40 1.79 26.78 -1.04
CA LEU A 40 0.81 25.91 -1.65
C LEU A 40 -0.60 26.48 -1.49
N ASN A 41 -1.37 26.56 -2.58
CA ASN A 41 -2.78 26.98 -2.57
C ASN A 41 -3.73 25.78 -2.82
N HIS A 42 -5.02 25.93 -2.51
CA HIS A 42 -6.09 24.95 -2.72
C HIS A 42 -6.12 24.37 -4.14
N ALA A 43 -6.07 25.26 -5.15
CA ALA A 43 -6.03 24.85 -6.55
C ALA A 43 -4.81 23.98 -6.88
N GLN A 44 -3.63 24.33 -6.36
CA GLN A 44 -2.39 23.58 -6.58
C GLN A 44 -2.43 22.23 -5.88
N VAL A 45 -2.96 22.16 -4.65
CA VAL A 45 -3.12 20.87 -3.94
C VAL A 45 -4.09 19.96 -4.64
N LYS A 46 -5.19 20.51 -5.16
CA LYS A 46 -6.14 19.75 -5.96
C LYS A 46 -5.48 19.14 -7.20
N GLU A 47 -4.69 19.92 -7.93
CA GLU A 47 -3.95 19.45 -9.10
C GLU A 47 -2.93 18.36 -8.73
N VAL A 48 -2.11 18.61 -7.70
CA VAL A 48 -1.09 17.66 -7.22
C VAL A 48 -1.71 16.34 -6.76
N LEU A 49 -2.80 16.40 -5.98
CA LEU A 49 -3.47 15.21 -5.45
C LEU A 49 -4.20 14.41 -6.54
N GLN A 50 -4.85 15.08 -7.50
CA GLN A 50 -5.59 14.42 -8.58
C GLN A 50 -4.70 13.94 -9.73
N GLY A 51 -3.50 14.51 -9.89
CA GLY A 51 -2.51 14.14 -10.89
C GLY A 51 -1.52 13.12 -10.36
N TYR A 52 -0.28 13.57 -10.11
CA TYR A 52 0.85 12.70 -9.80
C TYR A 52 0.60 11.76 -8.60
N VAL A 53 0.00 12.26 -7.53
CA VAL A 53 -0.25 11.46 -6.31
C VAL A 53 -1.27 10.35 -6.60
N PHE A 54 -2.32 10.63 -7.37
CA PHE A 54 -3.31 9.63 -7.76
C PHE A 54 -2.68 8.50 -8.59
N GLU A 55 -1.86 8.84 -9.59
CA GLU A 55 -1.21 7.84 -10.45
C GLU A 55 -0.22 6.97 -9.65
N GLU A 56 0.58 7.55 -8.76
CA GLU A 56 1.46 6.77 -7.88
C GLU A 56 0.68 5.85 -6.94
N LEU A 57 -0.37 6.35 -6.30
CA LEU A 57 -1.18 5.52 -5.41
C LEU A 57 -1.96 4.43 -6.16
N ARG A 58 -2.36 4.68 -7.41
CA ARG A 58 -3.05 3.69 -8.26
C ARG A 58 -2.16 2.50 -8.60
N ASN A 59 -0.85 2.69 -8.64
CA ASN A 59 0.11 1.60 -8.87
C ASN A 59 0.35 0.74 -7.61
N ILE A 60 0.01 1.26 -6.43
CA ILE A 60 0.28 0.60 -5.14
C ILE A 60 -1.00 0.03 -4.53
N LEU A 61 -2.14 0.72 -4.69
CA LEU A 61 -3.40 0.41 -4.03
C LEU A 61 -4.53 0.15 -5.04
N PRO A 62 -5.60 -0.57 -4.65
CA PRO A 62 -6.77 -0.78 -5.51
C PRO A 62 -7.41 0.54 -5.94
N SER A 63 -7.51 0.75 -7.26
CA SER A 63 -7.93 2.02 -7.89
C SER A 63 -9.29 2.55 -7.41
N ARG A 64 -10.23 1.65 -7.06
CA ARG A 64 -11.57 2.03 -6.58
C ARG A 64 -11.54 2.76 -5.24
N GLY A 65 -10.63 2.41 -4.34
CA GLY A 65 -10.52 3.04 -3.02
C GLY A 65 -9.81 4.39 -3.07
N VAL A 66 -8.74 4.49 -3.87
CA VAL A 66 -7.88 5.67 -3.92
C VAL A 66 -8.64 6.94 -4.33
N LYS A 67 -9.46 6.86 -5.39
CA LYS A 67 -10.21 8.03 -5.88
C LYS A 67 -11.19 8.58 -4.84
N ARG A 68 -11.86 7.70 -4.08
CA ARG A 68 -12.78 8.09 -3.01
C ARG A 68 -12.03 8.78 -1.88
N GLN A 69 -10.89 8.22 -1.46
CA GLN A 69 -10.10 8.80 -0.38
C GLN A 69 -9.51 10.16 -0.74
N ILE A 70 -8.94 10.31 -1.94
CA ILE A 70 -8.44 11.61 -2.40
C ILE A 70 -9.57 12.66 -2.44
N LYS A 71 -10.78 12.27 -2.85
CA LYS A 71 -11.94 13.18 -2.80
C LYS A 71 -12.28 13.60 -1.37
N ASN A 72 -12.22 12.67 -0.40
CA ASN A 72 -12.45 12.98 1.02
C ASN A 72 -11.37 13.93 1.56
N ILE A 73 -10.10 13.72 1.23
CA ILE A 73 -9.00 14.61 1.64
C ILE A 73 -9.23 16.02 1.09
N LEU A 74 -9.60 16.14 -0.18
CA LEU A 74 -9.91 17.44 -0.80
C LEU A 74 -11.11 18.12 -0.15
N GLN A 75 -12.12 17.35 0.26
CA GLN A 75 -13.28 17.88 0.97
C GLN A 75 -12.87 18.40 2.35
N ASN A 76 -12.10 17.63 3.12
CA ASN A 76 -11.62 18.03 4.44
C ASN A 76 -10.78 19.32 4.37
N ILE A 77 -9.91 19.44 3.36
CA ILE A 77 -9.12 20.66 3.14
C ILE A 77 -10.05 21.86 2.84
N ALA A 78 -11.07 21.68 2.02
CA ALA A 78 -12.03 22.73 1.69
C ALA A 78 -12.91 23.15 2.88
N ASP A 79 -13.24 22.21 3.77
CA ASP A 79 -14.05 22.47 4.96
C ASP A 79 -13.25 23.20 6.06
N GLU A 80 -11.96 22.88 6.21
CA GLU A 80 -11.10 23.44 7.27
C GLU A 80 -10.49 24.80 6.88
N LEU A 81 -10.17 24.98 5.60
CA LEU A 81 -9.64 26.23 5.05
C LEU A 81 -10.59 26.70 3.95
N PRO A 82 -11.69 27.40 4.28
CA PRO A 82 -12.50 28.02 3.26
C PRO A 82 -11.60 28.94 2.45
N GLU A 83 -11.55 28.75 1.12
CA GLU A 83 -10.77 29.62 0.24
C GLU A 83 -11.07 31.06 0.65
N PRO A 84 -10.04 31.89 0.92
CA PRO A 84 -10.28 33.29 1.25
C PRO A 84 -11.13 33.78 0.10
N VAL A 85 -12.39 34.12 0.39
CA VAL A 85 -13.33 34.57 -0.62
C VAL A 85 -12.59 35.69 -1.29
N VAL A 86 -12.08 35.41 -2.50
CA VAL A 86 -11.47 36.43 -3.32
C VAL A 86 -12.68 37.30 -3.54
N GLN A 87 -12.79 38.34 -2.72
CA GLN A 87 -13.80 39.36 -2.86
C GLN A 87 -13.49 39.84 -4.24
N ASN A 88 -14.21 39.28 -5.23
CA ASN A 88 -14.10 39.62 -6.62
C ASN A 88 -14.01 41.12 -6.57
N GLU A 89 -12.83 41.67 -6.90
CA GLU A 89 -12.63 43.11 -6.95
C GLU A 89 -13.84 43.56 -7.72
N VAL A 90 -14.77 44.19 -7.00
CA VAL A 90 -15.94 44.79 -7.59
C VAL A 90 -15.29 45.64 -8.64
N LYS A 91 -15.46 45.28 -9.91
CA LYS A 91 -15.04 46.09 -11.04
C LYS A 91 -15.70 47.41 -10.74
N GLN A 92 -14.97 48.31 -10.08
CA GLN A 92 -15.43 49.64 -9.84
C GLN A 92 -15.74 50.10 -11.27
N PRO A 93 -16.98 50.53 -11.56
CA PRO A 93 -17.26 51.04 -12.87
C PRO A 93 -16.19 52.07 -13.14
N VAL A 94 -15.39 51.83 -14.18
CA VAL A 94 -14.40 52.78 -14.66
C VAL A 94 -15.22 53.99 -15.06
N ILE A 95 -15.36 54.95 -14.14
CA ILE A 95 -15.87 56.26 -14.47
C ILE A 95 -14.77 56.86 -15.34
N ASN A 96 -14.99 56.85 -16.65
CA ASN A 96 -14.20 57.62 -17.59
C ASN A 96 -14.33 59.10 -17.20
N LEU A 97 -13.42 59.59 -16.36
CA LEU A 97 -13.12 61.01 -16.25
C LEU A 97 -12.14 61.38 -17.37
N GLU A 98 -12.67 61.40 -18.58
CA GLU A 98 -12.06 62.15 -19.67
C GLU A 98 -12.54 63.60 -19.54
N GLN A 99 -11.94 64.36 -18.62
CA GLN A 99 -12.05 65.82 -18.63
C GLN A 99 -10.88 66.49 -17.90
N ALA A 100 -9.97 67.00 -18.75
CA ALA A 100 -9.28 68.28 -18.66
C ALA A 100 -8.46 68.67 -17.41
N ALA A 101 -7.18 68.92 -17.68
CA ALA A 101 -6.44 70.16 -17.34
C ALA A 101 -5.23 70.03 -16.38
N GLU A 102 -4.09 70.36 -17.00
CA GLU A 102 -2.89 71.06 -16.49
C GLU A 102 -1.71 70.29 -15.85
N PRO A 103 -0.46 70.62 -16.28
CA PRO A 103 0.76 69.98 -15.79
C PRO A 103 1.26 70.64 -14.49
N GLN A 104 1.12 69.95 -13.36
CA GLN A 104 1.78 70.34 -12.12
C GLN A 104 3.13 69.64 -11.93
N LYS A 105 4.15 70.44 -12.23
CA LYS A 105 5.47 70.60 -11.58
C LYS A 105 5.94 69.45 -10.65
N LEU A 106 7.03 68.83 -11.08
CA LEU A 106 7.87 67.88 -10.35
C LEU A 106 8.34 68.47 -9.00
N VAL A 107 8.15 67.71 -7.92
CA VAL A 107 8.84 67.89 -6.63
C VAL A 107 9.66 66.61 -6.37
N PRO A 108 10.97 66.72 -6.03
CA PRO A 108 11.78 65.56 -5.71
C PRO A 108 11.44 65.03 -4.31
N VAL A 109 10.95 63.80 -4.23
CA VAL A 109 10.79 63.10 -2.95
C VAL A 109 12.14 62.49 -2.56
N SER A 110 12.66 63.00 -1.46
CA SER A 110 13.90 62.57 -0.82
C SER A 110 13.82 61.11 -0.36
N GLN A 111 14.92 60.39 -0.58
CA GLN A 111 15.17 59.05 -0.06
C GLN A 111 15.10 59.05 1.48
N ALA A 112 14.23 58.22 2.05
CA ALA A 112 14.28 57.87 3.47
C ALA A 112 14.80 56.44 3.60
N VAL A 113 16.03 56.34 4.10
CA VAL A 113 16.68 55.09 4.51
C VAL A 113 15.99 54.61 5.80
N VAL A 114 15.28 53.48 5.74
CA VAL A 114 14.80 52.79 6.94
C VAL A 114 15.81 51.71 7.29
N ALA A 115 16.61 51.98 8.33
CA ALA A 115 17.45 51.00 8.98
C ALA A 115 16.55 50.01 9.74
N VAL A 116 16.57 48.75 9.35
CA VAL A 116 15.96 47.64 10.11
C VAL A 116 16.98 47.19 11.15
N ALA A 117 16.63 47.39 12.42
CA ALA A 117 17.41 46.94 13.56
C ALA A 117 17.22 45.44 13.78
N ASP A 118 18.33 44.71 13.85
CA ASP A 118 18.41 43.34 14.34
C ASP A 118 17.95 43.25 15.80
N LYS A 119 16.97 42.38 16.06
CA LYS A 119 16.75 41.80 17.40
C LYS A 119 16.46 40.31 17.28
N PRO A 120 17.26 39.43 17.92
CA PRO A 120 16.92 38.03 18.06
C PRO A 120 15.88 37.89 19.18
N THR A 121 14.72 37.31 18.86
CA THR A 121 13.77 36.85 19.87
C THR A 121 13.82 35.33 19.92
N SER A 122 14.53 34.82 20.94
CA SER A 122 14.40 33.43 21.39
C SER A 122 13.19 33.36 22.33
N TYR A 123 12.16 32.63 21.93
CA TYR A 123 11.14 32.12 22.86
C TYR A 123 11.14 30.59 22.75
N VAL A 124 11.68 29.96 23.79
CA VAL A 124 11.47 28.55 24.10
C VAL A 124 10.29 28.54 25.08
N ASN A 125 9.12 28.14 24.60
CA ASN A 125 8.00 27.79 25.48
C ASN A 125 8.08 26.29 25.76
N GLU A 126 8.60 25.92 26.92
CA GLU A 126 8.38 24.59 27.50
C GLU A 126 6.95 24.54 28.04
N VAL A 127 6.05 23.94 27.28
CA VAL A 127 4.71 23.58 27.77
C VAL A 127 4.85 22.31 28.60
N LYS A 128 4.90 22.46 29.92
CA LYS A 128 4.68 21.34 30.86
C LYS A 128 3.18 21.06 30.92
N VAL A 129 2.74 20.05 30.18
CA VAL A 129 1.38 19.51 30.30
C VAL A 129 1.37 18.60 31.52
N ALA A 130 0.77 19.06 32.62
CA ALA A 130 0.40 18.21 33.74
C ALA A 130 -0.90 17.48 33.35
N PHE A 131 -0.84 16.15 33.22
CA PHE A 131 -2.02 15.30 33.13
C PHE A 131 -2.48 15.00 34.56
N ASP A 132 -3.55 15.66 35.00
CA ASP A 132 -4.34 15.19 36.13
C ASP A 132 -5.13 13.96 35.66
N VAL A 133 -4.67 12.78 36.10
CA VAL A 133 -5.41 11.54 35.98
C VAL A 133 -6.41 11.51 37.14
N PRO A 134 -7.73 11.55 36.90
CA PRO A 134 -8.69 11.37 37.97
C PRO A 134 -8.59 9.95 38.52
N ASP A 135 -8.28 9.83 39.82
CA ASP A 135 -8.41 8.60 40.61
C ASP A 135 -9.90 8.23 40.68
N GLU A 136 -10.38 7.44 39.70
CA GLU A 136 -11.63 6.70 39.86
C GLU A 136 -11.34 5.40 40.64
N PRO A 137 -12.04 5.16 41.77
CA PRO A 137 -11.88 3.91 42.51
C PRO A 137 -12.45 2.75 41.69
N ALA A 138 -11.64 1.70 41.53
CA ALA A 138 -12.03 0.43 40.94
C ALA A 138 -13.29 -0.11 41.64
N GLN A 139 -14.40 -0.17 40.90
CA GLN A 139 -15.58 -0.91 41.32
C GLN A 139 -15.27 -2.40 41.13
N GLU A 140 -15.32 -3.15 42.24
CA GLU A 140 -15.27 -4.60 42.23
C GLU A 140 -16.47 -5.14 41.43
N PRO A 141 -16.26 -6.10 40.51
CA PRO A 141 -17.37 -6.69 39.78
C PRO A 141 -18.23 -7.50 40.75
N GLU A 142 -19.50 -7.13 40.88
CA GLU A 142 -20.49 -7.90 41.59
C GLU A 142 -20.62 -9.29 40.95
N ASP A 143 -20.49 -10.33 41.78
CA ASP A 143 -20.74 -11.73 41.46
C ASP A 143 -22.15 -11.87 40.86
N THR A 144 -22.21 -11.90 39.54
CA THR A 144 -23.43 -12.21 38.80
C THR A 144 -23.48 -13.71 38.62
N ASP A 145 -24.37 -14.35 39.38
CA ASP A 145 -24.70 -15.77 39.31
C ASP A 145 -25.03 -16.19 37.86
N PHE A 146 -24.06 -16.81 37.20
CA PHE A 146 -24.13 -17.24 35.79
C PHE A 146 -24.97 -18.52 35.58
N ASP A 147 -25.56 -19.08 36.64
CA ASP A 147 -26.20 -20.41 36.62
C ASP A 147 -27.65 -20.42 36.08
N SER A 148 -28.22 -19.29 35.67
CA SER A 148 -29.63 -19.22 35.24
C SER A 148 -29.88 -18.94 33.76
N LEU A 149 -28.86 -18.96 32.89
CA LEU A 149 -29.00 -18.55 31.46
C LEU A 149 -28.92 -19.67 30.41
N PHE A 150 -28.80 -20.94 30.82
CA PHE A 150 -28.81 -22.09 29.91
C PHE A 150 -30.09 -22.91 29.99
N ALA A 151 -31.25 -22.27 29.83
CA ALA A 151 -32.44 -22.99 29.39
C ALA A 151 -32.34 -23.18 27.86
N TYR A 152 -31.77 -24.32 27.47
CA TYR A 152 -31.74 -24.76 26.07
C TYR A 152 -33.17 -25.05 25.60
N ASP A 153 -33.69 -24.16 24.75
CA ASP A 153 -34.85 -24.43 23.91
C ASP A 153 -34.44 -25.47 22.86
N GLN A 154 -35.13 -26.61 22.85
CA GLN A 154 -34.86 -27.68 21.89
C GLN A 154 -35.29 -27.23 20.49
N PRO A 155 -34.45 -27.38 19.44
CA PRO A 155 -34.90 -27.12 18.10
C PRO A 155 -35.89 -28.21 17.67
N GLU A 156 -37.12 -27.79 17.39
CA GLU A 156 -38.13 -28.60 16.72
C GLU A 156 -37.56 -29.11 15.38
N GLU A 157 -37.72 -30.42 15.15
CA GLU A 157 -37.40 -31.09 13.90
C GLU A 157 -38.26 -30.48 12.77
N ILE A 158 -37.66 -29.63 11.96
CA ILE A 158 -38.26 -29.17 10.70
C ILE A 158 -37.88 -30.19 9.63
N GLU A 159 -38.81 -31.10 9.32
CA GLU A 159 -38.80 -31.89 8.09
C GLU A 159 -38.94 -30.95 6.89
N LEU A 160 -37.81 -30.58 6.28
CA LEU A 160 -37.79 -29.91 4.98
C LEU A 160 -37.79 -30.97 3.88
N GLU A 161 -38.97 -31.15 3.28
CA GLU A 161 -39.15 -31.90 2.04
C GLU A 161 -38.24 -31.33 0.94
N ALA A 162 -37.46 -32.20 0.33
CA ALA A 162 -36.58 -31.90 -0.78
C ALA A 162 -37.41 -31.76 -2.07
N GLU A 163 -37.72 -30.52 -2.46
CA GLU A 163 -38.15 -30.23 -3.82
C GLU A 163 -36.97 -29.86 -4.72
N GLU A 164 -36.90 -30.66 -5.77
CA GLU A 164 -35.97 -30.77 -6.87
C GLU A 164 -36.06 -29.55 -7.80
N SER A 165 -34.97 -28.77 -7.95
CA SER A 165 -34.88 -27.73 -8.98
C SER A 165 -33.66 -27.94 -9.88
N LEU A 166 -33.89 -28.72 -10.94
CA LEU A 166 -33.07 -28.82 -12.15
C LEU A 166 -33.25 -27.55 -13.00
N GLU A 167 -32.47 -26.47 -12.83
CA GLU A 167 -32.45 -25.39 -13.84
C GLU A 167 -31.28 -24.39 -13.80
N ALA A 168 -30.07 -24.77 -13.35
CA ALA A 168 -28.93 -23.83 -13.24
C ALA A 168 -27.73 -24.10 -14.17
N ASN A 169 -27.89 -24.84 -15.28
CA ASN A 169 -26.77 -25.30 -16.11
C ASN A 169 -26.70 -24.75 -17.55
N SER A 170 -27.31 -23.60 -17.86
CA SER A 170 -27.27 -23.03 -19.23
C SER A 170 -26.53 -21.69 -19.38
N VAL A 171 -26.00 -21.07 -18.31
CA VAL A 171 -25.36 -19.74 -18.39
C VAL A 171 -23.83 -19.78 -18.44
N ALA A 172 -23.19 -20.91 -18.14
CA ALA A 172 -21.73 -21.02 -18.04
C ALA A 172 -20.97 -21.23 -19.37
N LYS A 173 -21.65 -21.32 -20.52
CA LYS A 173 -21.01 -21.62 -21.82
C LYS A 173 -20.77 -20.41 -22.74
N LYS A 174 -20.88 -19.17 -22.25
CA LYS A 174 -20.82 -17.97 -23.12
C LYS A 174 -19.61 -17.05 -22.92
N TYR A 175 -18.62 -17.47 -22.13
CA TYR A 175 -17.45 -16.63 -21.82
C TYR A 175 -16.07 -17.25 -22.16
N ASP A 176 -16.02 -18.47 -22.69
CA ASP A 176 -14.74 -19.11 -23.05
C ASP A 176 -14.23 -18.74 -24.46
N ASP A 177 -15.06 -18.16 -25.34
CA ASP A 177 -14.68 -17.93 -26.75
C ASP A 177 -14.13 -16.52 -27.07
N ILE A 178 -13.90 -15.65 -26.06
CA ILE A 178 -13.48 -14.24 -26.29
C ILE A 178 -12.02 -13.97 -25.86
N SER A 179 -11.36 -14.90 -25.17
CA SER A 179 -10.02 -14.64 -24.62
C SER A 179 -8.86 -14.85 -25.60
N ASP A 180 -9.05 -15.63 -26.67
CA ASP A 180 -7.91 -16.09 -27.48
C ASP A 180 -7.56 -15.13 -28.63
N ASP A 181 -8.52 -14.36 -29.16
CA ASP A 181 -8.27 -13.44 -30.30
C ASP A 181 -7.61 -12.11 -29.90
N LEU A 182 -7.58 -11.75 -28.60
CA LEU A 182 -7.00 -10.49 -28.13
C LEU A 182 -5.51 -10.58 -27.78
N PHE A 183 -4.94 -11.78 -27.66
CA PHE A 183 -3.54 -11.96 -27.26
C PHE A 183 -2.54 -11.88 -28.42
N GLU A 184 -2.99 -12.04 -29.67
CA GLU A 184 -2.11 -12.04 -30.85
C GLU A 184 -1.83 -10.63 -31.41
N ALA A 185 -2.61 -9.62 -31.01
CA ALA A 185 -2.51 -8.26 -31.55
C ALA A 185 -1.44 -7.37 -30.86
N VAL A 186 -0.85 -7.79 -29.73
CA VAL A 186 0.08 -6.93 -28.95
C VAL A 186 1.56 -7.32 -29.11
N SER A 187 1.87 -8.40 -29.85
CA SER A 187 3.25 -8.91 -29.99
C SER A 187 4.09 -8.24 -31.10
N ASN A 188 3.56 -7.28 -31.87
CA ASN A 188 4.23 -6.75 -33.07
C ASN A 188 4.67 -5.27 -32.99
N GLN A 189 4.88 -4.70 -31.80
CA GLN A 189 5.44 -3.33 -31.66
C GLN A 189 6.66 -3.28 -30.76
N THR A 190 7.79 -3.78 -31.26
CA THR A 190 9.12 -3.26 -30.91
C THR A 190 9.95 -3.19 -32.18
N ALA A 191 9.84 -2.05 -32.87
CA ALA A 191 10.72 -1.67 -33.97
C ALA A 191 12.02 -1.08 -33.40
N ILE A 192 13.14 -1.71 -33.80
CA ILE A 192 14.35 -1.10 -34.39
C ILE A 192 14.67 0.31 -33.87
N VAL A 193 15.74 0.42 -33.07
CA VAL A 193 16.53 1.65 -32.96
C VAL A 193 17.94 1.30 -33.41
N ASP A 194 18.38 2.02 -34.43
CA ASP A 194 19.67 1.91 -35.10
C ASP A 194 20.82 2.23 -34.15
N GLU A 195 21.85 1.38 -34.17
CA GLU A 195 23.18 1.65 -33.64
C GLU A 195 23.99 2.38 -34.72
N GLU A 196 24.19 3.69 -34.59
CA GLU A 196 25.25 4.39 -35.32
C GLU A 196 25.78 5.60 -34.53
N GLU A 197 27.11 5.71 -34.55
CA GLU A 197 27.96 6.87 -34.23
C GLU A 197 27.97 7.47 -32.82
N LEU A 198 29.05 7.18 -32.09
CA LEU A 198 29.66 8.18 -31.21
C LEU A 198 31.18 8.07 -31.23
N GLU A 199 31.77 9.04 -31.94
CA GLU A 199 33.19 9.28 -32.14
C GLU A 199 33.92 9.67 -30.84
N ASP A 200 35.19 9.27 -30.81
CA ASP A 200 36.37 9.80 -30.13
C ASP A 200 36.22 10.96 -29.13
N LEU A 201 36.50 10.67 -27.85
CA LEU A 201 36.98 11.67 -26.89
C LEU A 201 38.18 11.15 -26.06
N PRO A 202 39.15 12.03 -25.72
CA PRO A 202 40.52 11.66 -25.42
C PRO A 202 40.78 11.22 -23.97
N GLU A 203 41.80 10.36 -23.86
CA GLU A 203 42.38 9.87 -22.61
C GLU A 203 42.88 11.01 -21.70
N ALA A 204 42.38 11.05 -20.46
CA ALA A 204 43.02 11.78 -19.36
C ALA A 204 43.06 10.93 -18.09
N LYS A 205 44.25 10.42 -17.75
CA LYS A 205 44.58 9.86 -16.42
C LYS A 205 44.58 10.99 -15.39
N PRO A 206 44.14 10.73 -14.14
CA PRO A 206 45.16 10.47 -13.13
C PRO A 206 44.79 9.36 -12.13
N LYS A 207 45.85 8.72 -11.64
CA LYS A 207 45.87 7.64 -10.64
C LYS A 207 45.41 8.17 -9.28
N ALA A 208 44.27 7.70 -8.78
CA ALA A 208 43.96 7.71 -7.36
C ALA A 208 43.86 6.27 -6.85
N LYS A 209 44.73 5.92 -5.88
CA LYS A 209 44.74 4.64 -5.18
C LYS A 209 43.47 4.52 -4.33
N ILE A 210 42.43 3.89 -4.88
CA ILE A 210 41.25 3.49 -4.12
C ILE A 210 41.57 2.17 -3.42
N ALA A 211 41.43 2.17 -2.10
CA ALA A 211 41.61 1.02 -1.24
C ALA A 211 40.74 -0.17 -1.71
N LYS A 212 41.36 -1.34 -1.81
CA LYS A 212 40.73 -2.61 -2.15
C LYS A 212 39.58 -2.90 -1.16
N LYS A 213 38.33 -2.61 -1.56
CA LYS A 213 37.15 -3.19 -0.91
C LYS A 213 37.13 -4.67 -1.26
N ASN A 214 37.08 -5.51 -0.23
CA ASN A 214 36.91 -6.95 -0.35
C ASN A 214 35.70 -7.25 -1.25
N PRO A 215 35.82 -8.15 -2.25
CA PRO A 215 34.68 -8.60 -3.01
C PRO A 215 33.72 -9.30 -2.06
N ILE A 216 32.54 -8.70 -1.88
CA ILE A 216 31.40 -9.41 -1.27
C ILE A 216 31.13 -10.56 -2.23
N HIS A 217 31.51 -11.78 -1.84
CA HIS A 217 31.10 -13.01 -2.48
C HIS A 217 29.57 -13.08 -2.41
N ARG A 218 28.91 -12.50 -3.42
CA ARG A 218 27.50 -12.73 -3.72
C ARG A 218 27.43 -14.18 -4.17
N LYS A 219 27.29 -15.09 -3.19
CA LYS A 219 27.06 -16.52 -3.40
C LYS A 219 25.98 -16.63 -4.48
N GLN A 220 26.33 -17.20 -5.62
CA GLN A 220 25.41 -17.39 -6.73
C GLN A 220 24.18 -18.11 -6.18
N ILE A 221 23.02 -17.52 -6.43
CA ILE A 221 21.72 -18.09 -6.08
C ILE A 221 21.68 -19.42 -6.85
N LYS A 222 21.69 -20.53 -6.10
CA LYS A 222 21.59 -21.89 -6.66
C LYS A 222 20.42 -21.93 -7.62
N GLU A 223 20.66 -22.57 -8.77
CA GLU A 223 19.68 -22.84 -9.82
C GLU A 223 18.35 -23.30 -9.21
N SER A 224 17.26 -22.83 -9.79
CA SER A 224 15.93 -23.12 -9.28
C SER A 224 15.65 -24.61 -9.42
N VAL A 225 15.34 -25.28 -8.30
CA VAL A 225 14.93 -26.69 -8.27
C VAL A 225 13.71 -26.89 -9.18
N ASP A 226 13.74 -27.95 -9.97
CA ASP A 226 12.62 -28.39 -10.82
C ASP A 226 11.72 -29.30 -9.98
N PHE A 227 10.44 -28.92 -9.85
CA PHE A 227 9.48 -29.57 -8.96
C PHE A 227 8.46 -30.44 -9.71
N SER A 228 8.66 -30.68 -11.01
CA SER A 228 7.69 -31.33 -11.90
C SER A 228 7.32 -32.79 -11.56
N SER A 229 7.98 -33.42 -10.58
CA SER A 229 7.83 -34.83 -10.19
C SER A 229 7.31 -35.07 -8.76
N ILE A 230 6.93 -34.03 -8.02
CA ILE A 230 6.52 -34.16 -6.61
C ILE A 230 5.26 -35.00 -6.48
N LYS A 231 5.31 -36.03 -5.63
CA LYS A 231 4.13 -36.84 -5.31
C LYS A 231 3.33 -36.19 -4.19
N ILE A 232 2.03 -36.44 -4.17
CA ILE A 232 1.14 -35.97 -3.10
C ILE A 232 1.62 -36.45 -1.73
N ALA A 233 2.17 -37.67 -1.64
CA ALA A 233 2.74 -38.21 -0.41
C ALA A 233 3.90 -37.36 0.16
N ASP A 234 4.70 -36.72 -0.70
CA ASP A 234 5.79 -35.85 -0.26
C ASP A 234 5.24 -34.54 0.34
N LEU A 235 4.15 -34.02 -0.24
CA LEU A 235 3.45 -32.85 0.28
C LEU A 235 2.76 -33.16 1.62
N GLU A 236 2.18 -34.34 1.78
CA GLU A 236 1.58 -34.78 3.05
C GLU A 236 2.64 -34.86 4.17
N ASN A 237 3.82 -35.38 3.87
CA ASN A 237 4.95 -35.37 4.81
C ASN A 237 5.38 -33.94 5.18
N LEU A 238 5.36 -33.02 4.21
CA LEU A 238 5.65 -31.61 4.46
C LEU A 238 4.62 -30.97 5.39
N VAL A 239 3.32 -31.23 5.18
CA VAL A 239 2.24 -30.77 6.08
C VAL A 239 2.42 -31.35 7.48
N GLN A 240 2.79 -32.62 7.59
CA GLN A 240 3.06 -33.25 8.88
C GLN A 240 4.24 -32.58 9.59
N ASN A 241 5.31 -32.25 8.89
CA ASN A 241 6.46 -31.55 9.48
C ASN A 241 6.06 -30.14 9.97
N PHE A 242 5.26 -29.40 9.20
CA PHE A 242 4.76 -28.09 9.65
C PHE A 242 3.84 -28.20 10.87
N SER A 243 3.11 -29.30 11.03
CA SER A 243 2.24 -29.50 12.20
C SER A 243 2.99 -29.68 13.52
N LEU A 244 4.31 -29.88 13.46
CA LEU A 244 5.17 -29.93 14.64
C LEU A 244 5.53 -28.54 15.18
N ILE A 245 5.28 -27.47 14.41
CA ILE A 245 5.50 -26.10 14.84
C ILE A 245 4.39 -25.72 15.83
N GLU A 246 4.77 -25.41 17.06
CA GLU A 246 3.84 -25.12 18.18
C GLU A 246 2.84 -24.00 17.84
N GLU A 247 3.31 -22.95 17.16
CA GLU A 247 2.53 -21.76 16.83
C GLU A 247 1.79 -21.84 15.48
N ALA A 248 1.87 -22.97 14.76
CA ALA A 248 1.13 -23.18 13.52
C ALA A 248 -0.33 -23.52 13.82
N ARG A 249 -1.24 -22.62 13.45
CA ARG A 249 -2.69 -22.77 13.70
C ARG A 249 -3.40 -23.55 12.60
N ALA A 250 -2.98 -23.34 11.35
CA ALA A 250 -3.54 -24.04 10.20
C ALA A 250 -2.51 -24.23 9.10
N ILE A 251 -2.58 -25.36 8.41
CA ILE A 251 -1.73 -25.72 7.29
C ILE A 251 -2.62 -26.28 6.19
N ALA A 252 -2.41 -25.89 4.94
CA ALA A 252 -3.21 -26.35 3.82
C ALA A 252 -2.35 -26.59 2.58
N ILE A 253 -2.65 -27.65 1.85
CA ILE A 253 -2.17 -27.87 0.48
C ILE A 253 -3.27 -27.43 -0.46
N VAL A 254 -2.94 -26.50 -1.34
CA VAL A 254 -3.89 -25.93 -2.29
C VAL A 254 -3.35 -26.11 -3.70
N SER A 255 -4.22 -26.52 -4.62
CA SER A 255 -3.91 -26.57 -6.04
C SER A 255 -3.79 -25.16 -6.64
N THR A 256 -3.04 -24.99 -7.72
CA THR A 256 -3.06 -23.75 -8.54
C THR A 256 -4.46 -23.37 -9.08
N SER A 257 -5.42 -24.29 -9.06
CA SER A 257 -6.84 -24.00 -9.32
C SER A 257 -7.56 -23.31 -8.16
N GLY A 258 -6.93 -23.20 -6.99
CA GLY A 258 -7.56 -22.71 -5.75
C GLY A 258 -8.32 -23.78 -4.98
N LYS A 259 -8.31 -25.04 -5.43
CA LYS A 259 -8.95 -26.16 -4.73
C LYS A 259 -8.09 -26.65 -3.55
N LEU A 260 -8.70 -26.78 -2.38
CA LEU A 260 -8.09 -27.41 -1.21
C LEU A 260 -7.92 -28.92 -1.45
N ILE A 261 -6.70 -29.42 -1.23
CA ILE A 261 -6.35 -30.84 -1.41
C ILE A 261 -6.31 -31.54 -0.06
N ASP A 262 -5.56 -30.98 0.88
CA ASP A 262 -5.42 -31.47 2.25
C ASP A 262 -5.25 -30.29 3.20
N SER A 263 -5.59 -30.49 4.46
CA SER A 263 -5.44 -29.47 5.49
C SER A 263 -5.34 -30.02 6.90
N ARG A 264 -4.72 -29.23 7.77
CA ARG A 264 -4.59 -29.45 9.21
C ARG A 264 -4.87 -28.15 9.94
N GLY A 265 -5.38 -28.26 11.15
CA GLY A 265 -5.75 -27.11 11.98
C GLY A 265 -7.25 -26.90 12.11
N LYS A 266 -7.66 -25.99 12.98
CA LYS A 266 -9.06 -25.64 13.25
C LYS A 266 -9.23 -24.12 13.24
N GLY A 267 -10.45 -23.65 13.04
CA GLY A 267 -10.83 -22.24 13.26
C GLY A 267 -10.65 -21.30 12.07
N PHE A 268 -10.23 -21.79 10.91
CA PHE A 268 -10.16 -21.00 9.67
C PHE A 268 -11.08 -21.58 8.60
N ASP A 269 -11.70 -20.70 7.82
CA ASP A 269 -12.39 -21.06 6.58
C ASP A 269 -11.33 -21.31 5.50
N LEU A 270 -10.89 -22.56 5.43
CA LEU A 270 -9.76 -22.99 4.59
C LEU A 270 -10.08 -22.87 3.10
N ASP A 271 -11.34 -22.94 2.70
CA ASP A 271 -11.77 -22.77 1.31
C ASP A 271 -11.62 -21.31 0.86
N LYS A 272 -12.02 -20.36 1.73
CA LYS A 272 -11.77 -18.93 1.48
C LYS A 272 -10.27 -18.63 1.49
N LEU A 273 -9.52 -19.24 2.40
CA LEU A 273 -8.08 -19.06 2.47
C LEU A 273 -7.38 -19.59 1.21
N ALA A 274 -7.79 -20.75 0.70
CA ALA A 274 -7.30 -21.33 -0.53
C ALA A 274 -7.53 -20.39 -1.72
N SER A 275 -8.73 -19.80 -1.79
CA SER A 275 -9.09 -18.81 -2.81
C SER A 275 -8.23 -17.55 -2.72
N LEU A 276 -8.03 -17.01 -1.52
CA LEU A 276 -7.21 -15.81 -1.28
C LEU A 276 -5.73 -16.06 -1.59
N SER A 277 -5.22 -17.22 -1.21
CA SER A 277 -3.84 -17.62 -1.47
C SER A 277 -3.59 -17.80 -2.97
N ASN A 278 -4.56 -18.34 -3.71
CA ASN A 278 -4.49 -18.43 -5.16
C ASN A 278 -4.45 -17.03 -5.80
N MET A 279 -5.30 -16.11 -5.34
CA MET A 279 -5.32 -14.72 -5.83
C MET A 279 -3.97 -14.02 -5.56
N ALA A 280 -3.42 -14.16 -4.35
CA ALA A 280 -2.11 -13.63 -4.00
C ALA A 280 -1.03 -14.18 -4.93
N LEU A 281 -1.01 -15.49 -5.17
CA LEU A 281 -0.06 -16.13 -6.08
C LEU A 281 -0.22 -15.67 -7.54
N MET A 282 -1.44 -15.46 -8.03
CA MET A 282 -1.66 -14.95 -9.39
C MET A 282 -1.09 -13.54 -9.56
N LEU A 283 -1.26 -12.68 -8.56
CA LEU A 283 -0.68 -11.32 -8.57
C LEU A 283 0.85 -11.38 -8.53
N LEU A 284 1.37 -12.27 -7.70
CA LEU A 284 2.78 -12.51 -7.46
C LEU A 284 3.49 -13.11 -8.69
N LYS A 285 2.87 -14.04 -9.41
CA LYS A 285 3.40 -14.64 -10.65
C LYS A 285 3.71 -13.60 -11.73
N LYS A 286 2.98 -12.47 -11.77
CA LYS A 286 3.27 -11.38 -12.71
C LYS A 286 4.63 -10.73 -12.46
N SER A 287 5.18 -10.86 -11.25
CA SER A 287 6.48 -10.28 -10.86
C SER A 287 7.68 -11.22 -11.04
N GLY A 288 7.45 -12.48 -11.45
CA GLY A 288 8.49 -13.47 -11.70
C GLY A 288 8.33 -14.76 -10.88
N LYS A 289 9.38 -15.60 -10.89
CA LYS A 289 9.41 -16.85 -10.09
C LYS A 289 9.63 -16.50 -8.63
N ILE A 290 8.63 -16.82 -7.80
CA ILE A 290 8.67 -16.58 -6.35
C ILE A 290 8.93 -17.90 -5.65
N ARG A 291 9.85 -17.86 -4.68
CA ARG A 291 10.21 -19.03 -3.86
C ARG A 291 9.33 -19.17 -2.62
N SER A 292 9.03 -18.05 -1.97
CA SER A 292 8.10 -18.00 -0.85
C SER A 292 7.51 -16.60 -0.74
N TYR A 293 6.33 -16.50 -0.14
CA TYR A 293 5.69 -15.25 0.20
C TYR A 293 5.25 -15.27 1.66
N HIS A 294 5.47 -14.15 2.34
CA HIS A 294 5.14 -13.98 3.74
C HIS A 294 4.31 -12.71 3.90
N LEU A 295 3.20 -12.82 4.62
CA LEU A 295 2.28 -11.74 4.93
C LEU A 295 1.98 -11.79 6.42
N SER A 296 2.18 -10.66 7.10
CA SER A 296 1.80 -10.50 8.51
C SER A 296 0.61 -9.56 8.58
N VAL A 297 -0.47 -10.00 9.25
CA VAL A 297 -1.70 -9.24 9.45
C VAL A 297 -2.11 -9.37 10.91
N ASP A 298 -2.17 -8.24 11.61
CA ASP A 298 -2.51 -8.16 13.03
C ASP A 298 -1.65 -9.12 13.89
N SER A 299 -2.30 -10.14 14.47
CA SER A 299 -1.71 -11.16 15.34
C SER A 299 -1.46 -12.49 14.62
N SER A 300 -1.50 -12.51 13.29
CA SER A 300 -1.36 -13.72 12.48
C SER A 300 -0.32 -13.54 11.37
N GLN A 301 0.39 -14.62 11.07
CA GLN A 301 1.33 -14.69 9.96
C GLN A 301 0.86 -15.73 8.96
N LEU A 302 0.96 -15.40 7.68
CA LEU A 302 0.64 -16.26 6.54
C LEU A 302 1.90 -16.49 5.71
N PHE A 303 2.20 -17.75 5.46
CA PHE A 303 3.29 -18.18 4.60
C PHE A 303 2.72 -18.94 3.41
N LEU A 304 3.22 -18.62 2.22
CA LEU A 304 2.88 -19.31 0.98
C LEU A 304 4.16 -19.85 0.34
N PHE A 305 4.17 -21.15 0.10
CA PHE A 305 5.28 -21.86 -0.54
C PHE A 305 4.80 -22.49 -1.84
N PRO A 306 5.08 -21.90 -3.01
CA PRO A 306 4.78 -22.53 -4.29
C PRO A 306 5.63 -23.79 -4.51
N VAL A 307 4.96 -24.91 -4.80
CA VAL A 307 5.56 -26.24 -5.01
C VAL A 307 4.93 -26.87 -6.25
N ASP A 308 5.56 -26.66 -7.40
CA ASP A 308 5.04 -27.07 -8.73
C ASP A 308 3.60 -26.57 -9.01
N LYS A 309 2.64 -27.49 -9.13
CA LYS A 309 1.21 -27.23 -9.37
C LYS A 309 0.41 -27.04 -8.08
N HIS A 310 1.09 -27.03 -6.95
CA HIS A 310 0.54 -26.89 -5.63
C HIS A 310 1.21 -25.72 -4.92
N PHE A 311 0.62 -25.33 -3.79
CA PHE A 311 1.30 -24.48 -2.85
C PHE A 311 0.87 -24.88 -1.43
N VAL A 312 1.83 -24.77 -0.52
CA VAL A 312 1.62 -25.01 0.89
C VAL A 312 1.39 -23.68 1.57
N VAL A 313 0.26 -23.59 2.27
CA VAL A 313 -0.14 -22.44 3.06
C VAL A 313 0.08 -22.79 4.53
N VAL A 314 0.80 -21.95 5.25
CA VAL A 314 0.97 -22.07 6.71
C VAL A 314 0.47 -20.79 7.36
N ILE A 315 -0.47 -20.92 8.29
CA ILE A 315 -0.95 -19.85 9.15
C ILE A 315 -0.43 -20.09 10.55
N GLY A 316 0.28 -19.10 11.09
CA GLY A 316 0.72 -19.09 12.47
C GLY A 316 0.23 -17.88 13.25
N SER A 317 0.48 -17.89 14.55
CA SER A 317 0.40 -16.68 15.39
C SER A 317 1.52 -15.69 15.02
N GLN A 318 1.51 -14.50 15.65
CA GLN A 318 2.61 -13.54 15.51
C GLN A 318 3.94 -14.06 16.08
N GLU A 319 3.91 -15.08 16.95
CA GLU A 319 5.07 -15.64 17.62
C GLU A 319 5.69 -16.83 16.87
N ILE A 320 5.10 -17.23 15.73
CA ILE A 320 5.62 -18.33 14.93
C ILE A 320 7.07 -18.09 14.52
N ASN A 321 7.90 -19.10 14.73
CA ASN A 321 9.33 -19.02 14.41
C ASN A 321 9.54 -19.07 12.89
N PHE A 322 9.71 -17.90 12.28
CA PHE A 322 9.99 -17.75 10.84
C PHE A 322 11.16 -18.64 10.38
N GLY A 323 12.23 -18.72 11.17
CA GLY A 323 13.40 -19.51 10.82
C GLY A 323 13.10 -21.01 10.73
N GLU A 324 12.28 -21.51 11.65
CA GLU A 324 11.84 -22.91 11.66
C GLU A 324 10.98 -23.23 10.43
N VAL A 325 10.00 -22.39 10.11
CA VAL A 325 9.15 -22.55 8.91
C VAL A 325 10.00 -22.63 7.63
N ILE A 326 10.95 -21.71 7.46
CA ILE A 326 11.83 -21.70 6.29
C ILE A 326 12.77 -22.91 6.28
N SER A 327 13.25 -23.37 7.45
CA SER A 327 14.13 -24.53 7.54
C SER A 327 13.43 -25.83 7.14
N ILE A 328 12.18 -26.02 7.57
CA ILE A 328 11.36 -27.18 7.18
C ILE A 328 11.15 -27.19 5.66
N PHE A 329 10.82 -26.04 5.08
CA PHE A 329 10.64 -25.93 3.64
C PHE A 329 11.94 -26.17 2.86
N ALA A 330 13.07 -25.60 3.33
CA ALA A 330 14.37 -25.80 2.69
C ALA A 330 14.80 -27.28 2.73
N ASN A 331 14.59 -27.97 3.86
CA ASN A 331 14.89 -29.40 3.98
C ASN A 331 14.02 -30.24 3.03
N PHE A 332 12.78 -29.83 2.81
CA PHE A 332 11.91 -30.45 1.81
C PHE A 332 12.42 -30.21 0.38
N GLU A 333 12.81 -28.99 0.03
CA GLU A 333 13.40 -28.69 -1.29
C GLU A 333 14.70 -29.45 -1.54
N GLU A 334 15.49 -29.77 -0.49
CA GLU A 334 16.70 -30.56 -0.61
C GLU A 334 16.44 -32.08 -0.72
N ALA A 335 15.27 -32.55 -0.29
CA ALA A 335 14.90 -33.96 -0.30
C ALA A 335 14.24 -34.41 -1.62
N VAL A 336 13.64 -33.46 -2.36
CA VAL A 336 12.99 -33.66 -3.67
C VAL A 336 14.00 -33.52 -4.80
#